data_AF-A0A949IUY9-F1
#
_entry.id   AF-A0A949IUY9-F1
#
_cell.length_a   1.000
_cell.length_b   1.000
_cell.length_c   1.000
_cell.angle_alpha   90.00
_cell.angle_beta   90.00
_cell.angle_gamma   90.00
#
_symmetry.space_group_name_H-M   'P 1'
#
loop_
_entity.id
_entity.type
_entity.pdbx_description
1 polymer ?
#
loop_
_entity_poly.entity_id
_entity_poly.type
_entity_poly.pdbx_seq_one_letter_code
_entity_poly.pdbx_strand_id
1 'polypeptide(L)'
;MTACIPVGDQQINSDLFKSRQDMEQRAAMLHPGMTEDAVFEKICISKGKFTHMSLPEVQMSLYGNSVVQGSPTQLDNFRRQLMAYQGYYLPYSDISDSGSLGFGSLRVNKTGYVLRLVLIFQHGKLLQASIDGNQDVNQYEDKSLFNVLLQKTTGVSF
;
A
#
# COMPACT_ATOMS: atom_id res chain seq x y z
N MET A 1 -36.06 -6.72 7.08
CA MET A 1 -34.87 -7.46 7.52
C MET A 1 -33.88 -7.45 6.37
N THR A 2 -32.82 -6.66 6.47
CA THR A 2 -31.80 -6.53 5.42
C THR A 2 -30.81 -7.68 5.61
N ALA A 3 -30.78 -8.63 4.67
CA ALA A 3 -29.81 -9.72 4.72
C ALA A 3 -28.44 -9.16 4.30
N CYS A 4 -27.47 -9.18 5.22
CA CYS A 4 -26.07 -8.91 4.91
C CYS A 4 -25.50 -10.13 4.19
N ILE A 5 -25.04 -9.96 2.96
CA ILE A 5 -24.40 -11.02 2.17
C ILE A 5 -22.90 -10.71 2.14
N PRO A 6 -22.02 -11.65 2.54
CA PRO A 6 -20.57 -11.49 2.36
C PRO A 6 -20.25 -11.52 0.86
N VAL A 7 -19.60 -10.47 0.35
CA VAL A 7 -19.32 -10.30 -1.08
C VAL A 7 -17.86 -10.67 -1.43
N GLY A 8 -16.98 -10.68 -0.43
CA GLY A 8 -15.58 -11.11 -0.53
C GLY A 8 -14.69 -10.24 0.37
N ASP A 9 -13.57 -10.77 0.85
CA ASP A 9 -12.58 -9.98 1.58
C ASP A 9 -11.33 -9.82 0.70
N GLN A 10 -10.73 -8.63 0.68
CA GLN A 10 -9.46 -8.38 0.02
C GLN A 10 -8.35 -8.22 1.06
N GLN A 11 -7.46 -9.19 1.10
CA GLN A 11 -6.32 -9.21 2.00
C GLN A 11 -5.00 -9.24 1.22
N ILE A 12 -4.12 -8.26 1.49
CA ILE A 12 -2.77 -8.20 0.95
C ILE A 12 -1.80 -8.14 2.12
N ASN A 13 -0.90 -9.13 2.22
CA ASN A 13 0.11 -9.24 3.28
C ASN A 13 -0.46 -9.15 4.71
N SER A 14 -1.73 -9.55 4.90
CA SER A 14 -2.38 -9.66 6.21
C SER A 14 -1.76 -10.75 7.10
N ASP A 15 -1.02 -11.67 6.51
CA ASP A 15 -0.20 -12.67 7.19
C ASP A 15 1.12 -12.09 7.72
N LEU A 16 1.62 -11.01 7.11
CA LEU A 16 2.88 -10.36 7.50
C LEU A 16 2.71 -9.37 8.65
N PHE A 17 1.54 -8.75 8.76
CA PHE A 17 1.18 -7.84 9.84
C PHE A 17 -0.14 -8.27 10.47
N LYS A 18 -0.17 -8.43 11.79
CA LYS A 18 -1.38 -8.87 12.50
C LYS A 18 -2.50 -7.84 12.47
N SER A 19 -2.13 -6.57 12.33
CA SER A 19 -3.05 -5.44 12.26
C SER A 19 -2.31 -4.20 11.77
N ARG A 20 -3.06 -3.15 11.46
CA ARG A 20 -2.51 -1.80 11.24
C ARG A 20 -1.60 -1.35 12.40
N GLN A 21 -2.00 -1.60 13.64
CA GLN A 21 -1.22 -1.21 14.82
C GLN A 21 0.11 -1.98 14.91
N ASP A 22 0.14 -3.25 14.50
CA ASP A 22 1.38 -4.03 14.40
C ASP A 22 2.33 -3.41 13.35
N MET A 23 1.80 -2.98 12.20
CA MET A 23 2.60 -2.26 11.20
C MET A 23 3.17 -0.94 11.77
N GLU A 24 2.32 -0.12 12.41
CA GLU A 24 2.73 1.15 13.03
C GLU A 24 3.78 0.95 14.12
N GLN A 25 3.62 -0.06 14.98
CA GLN A 25 4.58 -0.38 16.04
C GLN A 25 5.92 -0.83 15.47
N ARG A 26 5.92 -1.72 14.46
CA ARG A 26 7.17 -2.18 13.84
C ARG A 26 7.86 -1.06 13.06
N ALA A 27 7.11 -0.20 12.38
CA ALA A 27 7.66 0.97 11.72
C ALA A 27 8.29 1.95 12.73
N ALA A 28 7.66 2.15 13.89
CA ALA A 28 8.20 3.01 14.96
C ALA A 28 9.48 2.46 15.61
N MET A 29 9.79 1.16 15.46
CA MET A 29 11.07 0.61 15.91
C MET A 29 12.24 0.96 14.98
N LEU A 30 11.96 1.45 13.77
CA LEU A 30 12.96 1.81 12.79
C LEU A 30 13.41 3.26 13.00
N HIS A 31 14.72 3.47 12.96
CA HIS A 31 15.31 4.79 13.18
C HIS A 31 16.34 5.12 12.09
N PRO A 32 16.48 6.40 11.72
CA PRO A 32 17.49 6.82 10.76
C PRO A 32 18.89 6.36 11.15
N GLY A 33 19.67 5.91 10.17
CA GLY A 33 21.04 5.41 10.34
C GLY A 33 21.16 3.89 10.50
N MET A 34 20.06 3.16 10.70
CA MET A 34 20.07 1.69 10.72
C MET A 34 20.55 1.12 9.39
N THR A 35 21.35 0.05 9.41
CA THR A 35 21.73 -0.64 8.16
C THR A 35 20.54 -1.37 7.56
N GLU A 36 20.60 -1.61 6.26
CA GLU A 36 19.57 -2.35 5.54
C GLU A 36 19.23 -3.70 6.20
N ASP A 37 20.24 -4.51 6.53
CA ASP A 37 20.05 -5.81 7.18
C ASP A 37 19.38 -5.67 8.56
N ALA A 38 19.79 -4.67 9.36
CA ALA A 38 19.22 -4.44 10.69
C ALA A 38 17.73 -4.02 10.61
N VAL A 39 17.35 -3.27 9.57
CA VAL A 39 15.95 -2.91 9.33
C VAL A 39 15.12 -4.15 9.02
N PHE A 40 15.56 -4.99 8.09
CA PHE A 40 14.81 -6.20 7.71
C PHE A 40 14.74 -7.23 8.84
N GLU A 41 15.80 -7.34 9.63
CA GLU A 41 15.80 -8.15 10.85
C GLU A 41 14.80 -7.61 11.88
N LYS A 42 14.76 -6.28 12.10
CA LYS A 42 13.85 -5.68 13.10
C LYS A 42 12.38 -5.76 12.74
N ILE A 43 12.02 -5.57 11.48
CA ILE A 43 10.63 -5.75 11.06
C ILE A 43 10.23 -7.23 10.98
N CYS A 44 11.20 -8.14 10.99
CA CYS A 44 11.03 -9.59 10.85
C CYS A 44 10.33 -9.97 9.54
N ILE A 45 10.69 -9.29 8.44
CA ILE A 45 10.14 -9.54 7.10
C ILE A 45 11.31 -9.59 6.12
N SER A 46 11.35 -10.64 5.30
CA SER A 46 12.39 -10.79 4.28
C SER A 46 12.32 -9.68 3.24
N LYS A 47 13.47 -9.12 2.88
CA LYS A 47 13.64 -8.14 1.79
C LYS A 47 12.96 -8.57 0.49
N GLY A 48 12.93 -9.87 0.18
CA GLY A 48 12.29 -10.40 -1.03
C GLY A 48 10.76 -10.24 -1.09
N LYS A 49 10.11 -9.87 0.02
CA LYS A 49 8.68 -9.54 0.06
C LYS A 49 8.41 -8.08 -0.31
N PHE A 50 9.43 -7.23 -0.26
CA PHE A 50 9.32 -5.83 -0.62
C PHE A 50 9.49 -5.64 -2.12
N THR A 51 8.76 -4.68 -2.66
CA THR A 51 8.94 -4.23 -4.03
C THR A 51 9.93 -3.08 -4.05
N HIS A 52 10.86 -3.11 -5.01
CA HIS A 52 11.80 -2.02 -5.25
C HIS A 52 11.06 -0.81 -5.82
N MET A 53 11.31 0.38 -5.26
CA MET A 53 10.72 1.62 -5.74
C MET A 53 11.49 2.15 -6.94
N SER A 54 10.76 2.63 -7.93
CA SER A 54 11.32 3.43 -9.01
C SER A 54 11.79 4.80 -8.51
N LEU A 55 12.69 5.42 -9.25
CA LEU A 55 13.19 6.78 -8.99
C LEU A 55 12.07 7.81 -8.75
N PRO A 56 11.01 7.88 -9.59
CA PRO A 56 9.88 8.77 -9.36
C PRO A 56 9.11 8.47 -8.05
N GLU A 57 9.00 7.20 -7.65
CA GLU A 57 8.34 6.83 -6.40
C GLU A 57 9.17 7.24 -5.18
N VAL A 58 10.49 7.02 -5.21
CA VAL A 58 11.40 7.49 -4.15
C VAL A 58 11.32 9.01 -4.02
N GLN A 59 11.33 9.71 -5.16
CA GLN A 59 11.19 11.17 -5.19
C GLN A 59 9.85 11.62 -4.61
N MET A 60 8.74 10.98 -4.99
CA MET A 60 7.41 11.29 -4.45
C MET A 60 7.36 11.09 -2.93
N SER A 61 7.93 10.00 -2.41
CA SER A 61 7.93 9.73 -0.97
C SER A 61 8.84 10.67 -0.17
N LEU A 62 9.95 11.17 -0.74
CA LEU A 62 10.85 12.11 -0.06
C LEU A 62 10.36 13.56 -0.13
N TYR A 63 9.85 14.00 -1.27
CA TYR A 63 9.62 15.41 -1.57
C TYR A 63 8.14 15.77 -1.78
N GLY A 64 7.24 14.79 -1.79
CA GLY A 64 5.81 14.99 -2.03
C GLY A 64 5.46 15.42 -3.46
N ASN A 65 6.42 15.38 -4.40
CA ASN A 65 6.20 15.71 -5.79
C ASN A 65 7.12 14.89 -6.71
N SER A 66 6.56 14.36 -7.80
CA SER A 66 7.30 13.65 -8.85
C SER A 66 7.88 14.57 -9.94
N VAL A 67 7.48 15.85 -9.99
CA VAL A 67 7.96 16.81 -10.99
C VAL A 67 8.95 17.78 -10.36
N VAL A 68 10.19 17.77 -10.84
CA VAL A 68 11.22 18.76 -10.46
C VAL A 68 11.44 19.74 -11.60
N GLN A 69 11.44 21.03 -11.28
CA GLN A 69 11.77 22.10 -12.19
C GLN A 69 13.14 22.69 -11.82
N GLY A 70 13.96 22.99 -12.83
CA GLY A 70 15.28 23.55 -12.64
C GLY A 70 16.04 23.68 -13.96
N SER A 71 17.21 24.30 -13.92
CA SER A 71 18.12 24.29 -15.07
C SER A 71 18.58 22.85 -15.38
N PRO A 72 19.02 22.56 -16.63
CA PRO A 72 19.54 21.22 -16.97
C PRO A 72 20.62 20.71 -16.00
N THR A 73 21.53 21.60 -15.58
CA THR A 73 22.59 21.27 -14.62
C THR A 73 22.07 20.95 -13.22
N GLN A 74 21.00 21.62 -12.76
CA GLN A 74 20.36 21.32 -11.49
C GLN A 74 19.64 19.96 -11.53
N LEU A 75 18.96 19.65 -12.64
CA LEU A 75 18.26 18.38 -12.81
C LEU A 75 19.23 17.19 -12.87
N ASP A 76 20.39 17.35 -13.51
CA ASP A 76 21.40 16.28 -13.55
C ASP A 76 22.09 16.07 -12.19
N ASN A 77 22.34 17.14 -11.43
CA ASN A 77 22.81 17.02 -10.05
C ASN A 77 21.79 16.31 -9.16
N PHE A 78 20.52 16.69 -9.30
CA PHE A 78 19.43 16.09 -8.57
C PHE A 78 19.26 14.60 -8.89
N ARG A 79 19.31 14.21 -10.17
CA ARG A 79 19.28 12.80 -10.58
C ARG A 79 20.44 12.00 -9.99
N ARG A 80 21.65 12.55 -10.00
CA ARG A 80 22.83 11.89 -9.41
C ARG A 80 22.68 11.70 -7.90
N GLN A 81 22.14 12.70 -7.20
CA GLN A 81 21.82 12.56 -5.78
C GLN A 81 20.74 11.51 -5.55
N LEU A 82 19.72 11.48 -6.40
CA LEU A 82 18.64 10.51 -6.25
C LEU A 82 19.09 9.05 -6.45
N MET A 83 20.07 8.81 -7.31
CA MET A 83 20.64 7.47 -7.52
C MET A 83 21.33 6.89 -6.27
N ALA A 84 21.67 7.73 -5.29
CA ALA A 84 22.21 7.27 -4.00
C ALA A 84 21.12 6.71 -3.06
N TYR A 85 19.85 6.92 -3.38
CA TYR A 85 18.73 6.38 -2.61
C TYR A 85 18.26 5.03 -3.15
N GLN A 86 17.85 4.17 -2.24
CA GLN A 86 17.18 2.91 -2.54
C GLN A 86 15.87 2.88 -1.77
N GLY A 87 14.75 2.76 -2.46
CA GLY A 87 13.43 2.68 -1.86
C GLY A 87 12.87 1.28 -1.95
N TYR A 88 12.17 0.87 -0.90
CA TYR A 88 11.40 -0.36 -0.84
C TYR A 88 10.00 -0.02 -0.33
N TYR A 89 8.99 -0.68 -0.88
CA TYR A 89 7.65 -0.60 -0.32
C TYR A 89 7.04 -1.98 -0.14
N LEU A 90 6.17 -2.09 0.87
CA LEU A 90 5.38 -3.28 1.15
C LEU A 90 3.92 -2.86 1.32
N PRO A 91 3.04 -3.21 0.37
CA PRO A 91 1.62 -2.92 0.50
C PRO A 91 0.99 -3.79 1.60
N TYR A 92 0.02 -3.23 2.32
CA TYR A 92 -0.83 -3.91 3.29
C TYR A 92 -2.26 -3.47 3.06
N SER A 93 -3.17 -4.43 2.87
CA SER A 93 -4.59 -4.12 2.82
C SER A 93 -5.39 -5.16 3.57
N ASP A 94 -6.39 -4.68 4.30
CA ASP A 94 -7.41 -5.49 4.94
C ASP A 94 -8.73 -4.79 4.73
N ILE A 95 -9.48 -5.24 3.73
CA ILE A 95 -10.76 -4.69 3.31
C ILE A 95 -11.80 -5.79 3.43
N SER A 96 -12.86 -5.50 4.17
CA SER A 96 -14.04 -6.34 4.24
C SER A 96 -15.17 -5.75 3.41
N ASP A 97 -15.76 -6.57 2.54
CA ASP A 97 -16.91 -6.18 1.73
C ASP A 97 -18.20 -6.80 2.28
N SER A 98 -19.13 -5.93 2.67
CA SER A 98 -20.48 -6.31 3.09
C SER A 98 -21.53 -5.86 2.07
N GLY A 99 -22.42 -6.77 1.67
CA GLY A 99 -23.46 -6.50 0.69
C GLY A 99 -24.83 -6.36 1.33
N SER A 100 -25.64 -5.41 0.87
CA SER A 100 -27.07 -5.32 1.18
C SER A 100 -27.89 -5.34 -0.11
N LEU A 101 -28.97 -6.13 -0.12
CA LEU A 101 -29.86 -6.25 -1.26
C LEU A 101 -30.91 -5.12 -1.25
N GLY A 102 -30.95 -4.34 -2.34
CA GLY A 102 -32.04 -3.43 -2.67
C GLY A 102 -32.90 -3.96 -3.82
N PHE A 103 -33.95 -3.24 -4.19
CA PHE A 103 -34.78 -3.59 -5.35
C PHE A 103 -33.99 -3.44 -6.66
N GLY A 104 -33.42 -4.53 -7.17
CA GLY A 104 -32.69 -4.58 -8.46
C GLY A 104 -31.18 -4.30 -8.37
N SER A 105 -30.66 -3.92 -7.20
CA SER A 105 -29.24 -3.64 -6.99
C SER A 105 -28.68 -4.34 -5.75
N LEU A 106 -27.40 -4.66 -5.79
CA LEU A 106 -26.59 -5.03 -4.64
C LEU A 106 -25.75 -3.82 -4.27
N ARG A 107 -25.99 -3.25 -3.09
CA ARG A 107 -25.13 -2.20 -2.54
C ARG A 107 -24.02 -2.87 -1.75
N VAL A 108 -22.79 -2.73 -2.22
CA VAL A 108 -21.57 -3.22 -1.57
C VAL A 108 -20.97 -2.09 -0.76
N ASN A 109 -20.71 -2.35 0.51
CA ASN A 109 -20.00 -1.46 1.42
C ASN A 109 -18.62 -2.07 1.69
N LYS A 110 -17.58 -1.35 1.29
CA LYS A 110 -16.19 -1.74 1.51
C LYS A 110 -15.63 -0.94 2.68
N THR A 111 -15.25 -1.65 3.74
CA THR A 111 -14.68 -1.06 4.95
C THR A 111 -13.33 -1.67 5.27
N GLY A 112 -12.32 -0.85 5.54
CA GLY A 112 -10.99 -1.37 5.90
C GLY A 112 -9.86 -0.38 5.68
N TYR A 113 -8.68 -0.90 5.31
CA TYR A 113 -7.44 -0.13 5.25
C TYR A 113 -6.63 -0.46 4.01
N VAL A 114 -6.02 0.55 3.38
CA VAL A 114 -5.01 0.37 2.33
C VAL A 114 -3.80 1.21 2.69
N LEU A 115 -2.76 0.52 3.15
CA LEU A 115 -1.53 1.08 3.65
C LEU A 115 -0.35 0.55 2.83
N ARG A 116 0.77 1.27 2.88
CA ARG A 116 2.07 0.78 2.43
C ARG A 116 3.14 1.22 3.41
N LEU A 117 3.98 0.27 3.83
CA LEU A 117 5.22 0.59 4.52
C LEU A 117 6.26 0.98 3.49
N VAL A 118 6.82 2.18 3.61
CA VAL A 118 7.87 2.71 2.74
C VAL A 118 9.16 2.81 3.53
N LEU A 119 10.23 2.25 2.99
CA LEU A 119 11.58 2.29 3.55
C LEU A 119 12.50 2.92 2.51
N ILE A 120 13.16 4.02 2.88
CA ILE A 120 14.11 4.71 2.01
C ILE A 120 15.48 4.67 2.67
N PHE A 121 16.45 4.16 1.93
CA PHE A 121 17.84 4.08 2.33
C PHE A 121 18.67 5.07 1.53
N GLN A 122 19.70 5.62 2.15
CA GLN A 122 20.73 6.42 1.52
C GLN A 122 22.08 5.81 1.86
N HIS A 123 22.87 5.43 0.85
CA HIS A 123 24.17 4.77 1.05
C HIS A 123 24.11 3.55 2.00
N GLY A 124 23.07 2.72 1.87
CA GLY A 124 22.88 1.50 2.67
C GLY A 124 22.40 1.73 4.12
N LYS A 125 22.06 2.97 4.49
CA LYS A 125 21.49 3.31 5.80
C LYS A 125 20.08 3.86 5.66
N LEU A 126 19.20 3.50 6.59
CA LEU A 126 17.82 3.98 6.61
C LEU A 126 17.83 5.50 6.77
N LEU A 127 17.21 6.18 5.82
CA LEU A 127 16.94 7.61 5.89
C LEU A 127 15.57 7.85 6.52
N GLN A 128 14.57 7.11 6.05
CA GLN A 128 13.17 7.29 6.43
C GLN A 128 12.42 5.96 6.38
N ALA A 129 11.56 5.74 7.36
CA ALA A 129 10.50 4.75 7.32
C ALA A 129 9.15 5.48 7.51
N SER A 130 8.20 5.26 6.62
CA SER A 130 6.86 5.85 6.72
C SER A 130 5.78 4.84 6.38
N ILE A 131 4.57 5.08 6.88
CA ILE A 131 3.37 4.38 6.45
C ILE A 131 2.55 5.39 5.65
N ASP A 132 2.39 5.11 4.36
CA ASP A 132 1.58 5.94 3.47
C ASP A 132 0.27 5.20 3.17
N GLY A 133 -0.79 5.93 2.82
CA GLY A 133 -2.05 5.35 2.33
C GLY A 133 -3.30 5.83 3.06
N ASN A 134 -4.44 5.30 2.64
CA ASN A 134 -5.72 5.63 3.26
C ASN A 134 -5.92 4.76 4.50
N GLN A 135 -5.84 5.46 5.63
CA GLN A 135 -6.06 4.93 6.95
C GLN A 135 -7.49 4.49 7.22
N ASP A 136 -8.47 4.76 6.36
CA ASP A 136 -9.80 4.17 6.41
C ASP A 136 -10.40 4.21 4.98
N VAL A 137 -10.83 3.06 4.49
CA VAL A 137 -11.64 2.91 3.28
C VAL A 137 -13.09 2.76 3.76
N ASN A 138 -13.97 3.64 3.29
CA ASN A 138 -15.41 3.53 3.49
C ASN A 138 -16.08 3.92 2.17
N GLN A 139 -16.38 2.92 1.33
CA GLN A 139 -16.88 3.13 -0.02
C GLN A 139 -18.17 2.34 -0.23
N TYR A 140 -19.12 2.99 -0.91
CA TYR A 140 -20.35 2.36 -1.36
C TYR A 140 -20.31 2.19 -2.88
N GLU A 141 -20.49 0.97 -3.35
CA GLU A 141 -20.64 0.64 -4.76
C GLU A 141 -22.00 0.00 -5.00
N ASP A 142 -22.80 0.57 -5.92
CA ASP A 142 -24.03 -0.06 -6.37
C ASP A 142 -23.73 -0.94 -7.59
N LYS A 143 -23.83 -2.26 -7.42
CA LYS A 143 -23.70 -3.24 -8.50
C LYS A 143 -25.09 -3.70 -8.93
N SER A 144 -25.37 -3.62 -10.23
CA SER A 144 -26.59 -4.23 -10.80
C SER A 144 -26.57 -5.74 -10.56
N LEU A 145 -27.67 -6.32 -10.08
CA LEU A 145 -27.78 -7.76 -9.82
C LEU A 145 -27.55 -8.60 -11.09
N PHE A 146 -27.88 -8.06 -12.27
CA PHE A 146 -27.59 -8.71 -13.55
C PHE A 146 -26.10 -8.91 -13.78
N ASN A 147 -25.25 -7.93 -13.43
CA ASN A 147 -23.80 -8.03 -13.59
C ASN A 147 -23.19 -9.03 -12.60
N VAL A 148 -23.71 -9.09 -11.37
CA VAL A 148 -23.25 -10.03 -10.34
C VAL A 148 -23.59 -11.48 -10.73
N LEU A 149 -24.78 -11.72 -11.29
CA LEU A 149 -25.20 -13.03 -11.77
C LEU A 149 -24.37 -13.49 -12.98
N LEU A 150 -24.05 -12.58 -13.92
CA LEU A 150 -23.21 -12.88 -15.08
C LEU A 150 -21.76 -13.21 -14.70
N GLN A 151 -21.17 -12.53 -13.70
CA GLN A 151 -19.82 -12.83 -13.23
C GLN A 151 -19.73 -14.21 -12.53
N LYS A 152 -20.78 -14.62 -11.79
CA LYS A 152 -20.82 -15.94 -11.14
C LYS A 152 -21.05 -17.12 -12.10
N THR A 153 -21.73 -16.91 -13.22
CA THR A 153 -22.00 -17.98 -14.19
C THR A 153 -20.91 -18.15 -15.25
N THR A 154 -20.07 -17.14 -15.48
CA THR A 154 -19.08 -17.19 -16.56
C THR A 154 -17.66 -17.56 -16.13
N GLY A 155 -17.28 -17.43 -14.86
CA GLY A 155 -15.94 -17.84 -14.41
C GLY A 155 -14.78 -17.16 -15.17
N VAL A 156 -15.02 -15.99 -15.78
CA VAL A 156 -13.99 -15.21 -16.47
C VAL A 156 -13.65 -14.00 -15.60
N SER A 157 -12.53 -14.09 -14.89
CA SER A 157 -11.83 -12.93 -14.34
C SER A 157 -11.10 -12.22 -15.48
N PHE A 158 -11.29 -10.90 -15.59
CA PHE A 158 -10.37 -9.98 -16.26
C PHE A 158 -9.70 -9.13 -15.19
#